data_AF-A0A1A6XSS1-F1
#
_entry.id   AF-A0A1A6XSS1-F1
#
_cell.length_a   1.000
_cell.length_b   1.000
_cell.length_c   1.000
_cell.angle_alpha   90.00
_cell.angle_beta   90.00
_cell.angle_gamma   90.00
#
_symmetry.space_group_name_H-M   'P 1'
#
loop_
_entity.id
_entity.type
_entity.pdbx_description
1 polymer ?
#
loop_
_entity_poly.entity_id
_entity_poly.type
_entity_poly.pdbx_seq_one_letter_code
_entity_poly.pdbx_strand_id
1 'polypeptide(L)'
;MVHAGRLLVKEQLLTIEEAYMAMFYFLQIDYSRGPSDEIGGLLGSLGWSLKEDRSPTDPGAWEDWLDAVRASMGNSEEGIKDMSATYTDLKR
;
A
#
# COMPACT_ATOMS: atom_id res chain seq x y z
N MET A 1 32.47 7.80 -8.80
CA MET A 1 32.04 6.49 -9.34
C MET A 1 31.18 5.80 -8.30
N VAL A 2 29.88 5.66 -8.55
CA VAL A 2 29.04 4.58 -8.01
C VAL A 2 27.96 4.32 -9.06
N HIS A 3 28.07 3.16 -9.72
CA HIS A 3 27.06 2.67 -10.65
C HIS A 3 25.89 2.16 -9.82
N ALA A 4 24.95 3.03 -9.43
CA ALA A 4 23.65 2.58 -9.00
C ALA A 4 22.92 2.10 -10.26
N GLY A 5 23.06 0.81 -10.56
CA GLY A 5 22.36 0.16 -11.65
C GLY A 5 20.89 0.56 -11.60
N ARG A 6 20.45 1.28 -12.64
CA ARG A 6 19.03 1.52 -12.88
C ARG A 6 18.39 0.13 -12.93
N LEU A 7 17.61 -0.23 -11.92
CA LEU A 7 16.70 -1.36 -12.00
C LEU A 7 15.81 -1.07 -13.21
N LEU A 8 16.10 -1.74 -14.33
CA LEU A 8 15.19 -1.82 -15.45
C LEU A 8 14.06 -2.75 -14.99
N VAL A 9 13.16 -2.21 -14.18
CA VAL A 9 11.87 -2.87 -13.93
C VAL A 9 11.16 -2.82 -15.27
N LYS A 10 11.02 -3.98 -15.90
CA LYS A 10 10.20 -4.10 -17.10
C LYS A 10 8.75 -3.89 -16.68
N GLU A 11 7.97 -3.27 -17.56
CA GLU A 11 6.52 -3.26 -17.41
C GLU A 11 6.04 -4.72 -17.31
N GLN A 12 5.38 -5.03 -16.20
CA GLN A 12 4.83 -6.34 -15.91
C GLN A 12 3.53 -6.17 -15.13
N LEU A 13 2.58 -7.07 -15.35
CA LEU A 13 1.38 -7.15 -14.50
C LEU A 13 1.78 -7.79 -13.18
N LEU A 14 1.44 -7.13 -12.08
CA LEU A 14 1.55 -7.67 -10.73
C LEU A 14 0.23 -8.29 -10.33
N THR A 15 0.27 -9.37 -9.55
CA THR A 15 -0.92 -9.78 -8.80
C THR A 15 -1.25 -8.73 -7.72
N ILE A 16 -2.46 -8.78 -7.17
CA ILE A 16 -2.88 -7.87 -6.09
C ILE A 16 -1.94 -7.98 -4.88
N GLU A 17 -1.49 -9.20 -4.58
CA GLU A 17 -0.55 -9.52 -3.51
C GLU A 17 0.86 -9.02 -3.82
N GLU A 18 1.33 -9.13 -5.06
CA GLU A 18 2.64 -8.60 -5.46
C GLU A 18 2.66 -7.07 -5.42
N ALA A 19 1.57 -6.43 -5.82
CA ALA A 19 1.40 -4.99 -5.71
C ALA A 19 1.34 -4.55 -4.23
N TYR A 20 0.70 -5.33 -3.36
CA TYR A 20 0.70 -5.11 -1.91
C TYR A 20 2.13 -5.16 -1.35
N MET A 21 2.88 -6.21 -1.71
CA MET A 21 4.27 -6.35 -1.26
C MET A 21 5.15 -5.21 -1.79
N ALA A 22 4.95 -4.78 -3.04
CA ALA A 22 5.66 -3.64 -3.59
C ALA A 22 5.39 -2.35 -2.79
N MET A 23 4.13 -2.10 -2.43
CA MET A 23 3.74 -0.99 -1.56
C MET A 23 4.38 -1.10 -0.17
N PHE A 24 4.31 -2.29 0.46
CA PHE A 24 4.91 -2.54 1.76
C PHE A 24 6.42 -2.24 1.75
N TYR A 25 7.16 -2.78 0.77
CA TYR A 25 8.61 -2.55 0.67
C TYR A 25 8.94 -1.09 0.42
N PHE A 26 8.13 -0.39 -0.36
CA PHE A 26 8.31 1.05 -0.57
C PHE A 26 8.22 1.83 0.74
N LEU A 27 7.19 1.55 1.56
CA LEU A 27 7.02 2.17 2.88
C LEU A 27 8.15 1.80 3.84
N GLN A 28 8.62 0.55 3.81
CA GLN A 28 9.77 0.12 4.62
C GLN A 28 11.06 0.85 4.23
N ILE A 29 11.29 1.06 2.93
CA ILE A 29 12.43 1.84 2.44
C ILE A 29 12.34 3.28 2.95
N ASP A 30 11.16 3.90 2.91
CA ASP A 30 10.96 5.26 3.43
C ASP A 30 11.21 5.33 4.94
N TYR A 31 10.61 4.43 5.71
CA TYR A 31 10.82 4.30 7.15
C TYR A 31 12.29 4.10 7.52
N SER A 32 13.05 3.33 6.72
CA SER A 32 14.48 3.11 6.96
C SER A 32 15.33 4.38 6.80
N ARG A 33 14.85 5.37 6.04
CA ARG A 33 15.53 6.65 5.79
C ARG A 33 15.15 7.71 6.82
N GLY A 34 13.91 7.67 7.29
CA GLY A 34 13.38 8.57 8.31
C GLY A 34 12.27 7.89 9.09
N PRO A 35 12.59 7.20 10.19
CA PRO A 35 11.58 6.54 11.01
C PRO A 35 10.56 7.56 11.54
N SER A 36 9.27 7.22 11.44
CA SER A 36 8.17 7.99 12.00
C SER A 36 7.16 7.05 12.65
N ASP A 37 6.53 7.50 13.74
CA ASP A 37 5.55 6.68 14.46
C ASP A 37 4.36 6.34 13.56
N GLU A 38 3.99 7.24 12.63
CA GLU A 38 2.91 7.03 11.67
C GLU A 38 3.21 5.89 10.70
N ILE A 39 4.38 5.91 10.04
CA ILE A 39 4.75 4.86 9.09
C ILE A 39 5.11 3.56 9.82
N GLY A 40 5.72 3.64 11.00
CA GLY A 40 6.00 2.49 11.85
C GLY A 40 4.72 1.79 12.31
N GLY A 41 3.72 2.56 12.73
CA GLY A 41 2.39 2.05 13.09
C GLY A 41 1.68 1.39 11.91
N LEU A 42 1.72 2.01 10.74
CA LEU A 42 1.16 1.46 9.50
C LEU A 42 1.86 0.16 9.08
N LEU A 43 3.20 0.11 9.08
CA LEU A 43 3.94 -1.12 8.77
C LEU A 43 3.62 -2.24 9.76
N GLY A 44 3.38 -1.89 11.03
CA GLY A 44 2.93 -2.82 12.06
C GLY A 44 1.54 -3.42 11.79
N SER A 45 0.59 -2.62 11.29
CA SER A 45 -0.77 -3.09 10.99
C SER A 45 -0.84 -3.91 9.70
N LEU A 46 -0.06 -3.53 8.67
CA LEU A 46 0.02 -4.24 7.41
C LEU A 46 0.55 -5.67 7.57
N GLY A 47 1.53 -5.87 8.47
CA GLY A 47 2.17 -7.17 8.70
C GLY A 47 3.12 -7.59 7.58
N TRP A 48 4.30 -8.12 7.95
CA TRP A 48 5.40 -8.44 7.03
C TRP A 48 5.14 -9.67 6.16
N SER A 49 4.41 -10.64 6.68
CA SER A 49 4.11 -11.89 5.98
C SER A 49 2.63 -11.96 5.68
N LEU A 50 2.33 -11.94 4.39
CA LEU A 50 1.23 -12.69 3.83
C LEU A 50 1.20 -14.08 4.50
N LYS A 51 0.11 -14.43 5.21
CA LYS A 51 -0.08 -15.79 5.78
C LYS A 51 0.00 -16.83 4.66
N GLU A 52 -0.02 -18.13 4.95
CA GLU A 52 -0.02 -19.19 3.90
C GLU A 52 -1.11 -18.96 2.83
N ASP A 53 -2.18 -18.24 3.16
CA ASP A 53 -3.29 -17.82 2.29
C ASP A 53 -3.08 -16.50 1.52
N ARG A 54 -1.95 -15.84 1.73
CA ARG A 54 -1.57 -14.56 1.15
C ARG A 54 -2.37 -13.33 1.55
N SER A 55 -2.91 -13.31 2.78
CA SER A 55 -3.58 -12.14 3.38
C SER A 55 -2.70 -11.40 4.41
N PRO A 56 -2.86 -10.06 4.57
CA PRO A 56 -2.29 -9.27 5.67
C PRO A 56 -2.61 -9.82 7.06
N THR A 57 -1.86 -9.37 8.06
CA THR A 57 -2.10 -9.81 9.45
C THR A 57 -3.43 -9.27 10.00
N ASP A 58 -3.80 -8.04 9.60
CA ASP A 58 -5.08 -7.42 9.88
C ASP A 58 -6.03 -7.53 8.66
N PRO A 59 -7.21 -8.17 8.79
CA PRO A 59 -8.20 -8.23 7.71
C PRO A 59 -8.71 -6.85 7.26
N GLY A 60 -8.75 -5.84 8.15
CA GLY A 60 -9.19 -4.49 7.80
C GLY A 60 -8.24 -3.83 6.79
N ALA A 61 -6.94 -3.90 7.08
CA ALA A 61 -5.90 -3.41 6.19
C ALA A 61 -5.91 -4.06 4.79
N TRP A 62 -6.41 -5.31 4.68
CA TRP A 62 -6.57 -5.96 3.38
C TRP A 62 -7.70 -5.37 2.55
N GLU A 63 -8.85 -5.11 3.16
CA GLU A 63 -9.98 -4.48 2.47
C GLU A 63 -9.62 -3.06 2.01
N ASP A 64 -8.97 -2.27 2.87
CA ASP A 64 -8.46 -0.94 2.51
C ASP A 64 -7.51 -1.00 1.30
N TRP A 65 -6.66 -2.04 1.24
CA TRP A 65 -5.79 -2.27 0.09
C TRP A 65 -6.57 -2.62 -1.18
N LEU A 66 -7.56 -3.52 -1.09
CA LEU A 66 -8.40 -3.89 -2.23
C LEU A 66 -9.15 -2.68 -2.78
N ASP A 67 -9.63 -1.79 -1.92
CA ASP A 67 -10.27 -0.54 -2.32
C ASP A 67 -9.30 0.42 -3.01
N ALA A 68 -8.08 0.56 -2.51
CA ALA A 68 -7.03 1.32 -3.18
C ALA A 68 -6.70 0.76 -4.57
N VAL A 69 -6.60 -0.57 -4.70
CA VAL A 69 -6.38 -1.25 -6.00
C VAL A 69 -7.54 -0.97 -6.96
N ARG A 70 -8.80 -1.15 -6.53
CA ARG A 70 -9.99 -0.84 -7.34
C ARG A 70 -10.00 0.62 -7.82
N ALA A 71 -9.65 1.56 -6.94
CA ALA A 71 -9.56 2.97 -7.28
C ALA A 71 -8.47 3.23 -8.34
N SER A 72 -7.28 2.63 -8.18
CA SER A 72 -6.16 2.81 -9.12
C SER A 72 -6.42 2.25 -10.52
N MET A 73 -7.27 1.23 -10.65
CA MET A 73 -7.65 0.65 -11.94
C MET A 73 -8.72 1.46 -12.69
N GLY A 74 -9.20 2.56 -12.12
CA GLY A 74 -10.21 3.41 -12.76
C GLY A 74 -11.63 2.81 -12.78
N ASN A 75 -11.89 1.76 -11.99
CA ASN A 75 -13.24 1.17 -11.83
C ASN A 75 -14.15 2.01 -10.91
N SER A 76 -13.91 3.32 -10.80
CA SER A 76 -14.53 4.17 -9.78
C SER A 76 -15.05 5.50 -10.34
N GLU A 77 -16.10 5.44 -11.14
CA GLU A 77 -17.13 6.49 -11.03
C GLU A 77 -17.99 6.30 -9.75
N GLU A 78 -17.94 5.12 -9.13
CA GLU A 78 -18.71 4.77 -7.92
C GLU A 78 -17.86 4.72 -6.63
N GLY A 79 -16.57 4.33 -6.69
CA GLY A 79 -15.74 4.04 -5.50
C GLY A 79 -15.06 5.24 -4.81
N ILE A 80 -15.04 6.44 -5.40
CA ILE A 80 -14.35 7.61 -4.81
C ILE A 80 -15.31 8.50 -4.00
N LYS A 81 -16.62 8.36 -4.15
CA LYS A 81 -17.60 9.25 -3.49
C LYS A 81 -17.61 9.11 -1.95
N ASP A 82 -17.27 7.94 -1.41
CA ASP A 82 -17.34 7.69 0.04
C ASP A 82 -16.06 8.10 0.80
N MET A 83 -14.88 8.11 0.16
CA MET A 83 -13.62 8.52 0.82
C MET A 83 -13.50 10.05 0.98
N SER A 84 -14.25 10.83 0.19
CA SER A 84 -14.31 12.29 0.33
C SER A 84 -15.15 12.75 1.54
N ALA A 85 -16.10 11.91 1.97
CA ALA A 85 -16.93 12.18 3.15
C ALA A 85 -16.11 12.04 4.44
N THR A 86 -15.25 11.02 4.53
CA THR A 86 -14.36 10.79 5.69
C THR A 86 -13.22 11.80 5.81
N TYR A 87 -12.72 12.38 4.71
CA TYR A 87 -11.70 13.44 4.76
C TYR A 87 -12.24 14.83 5.13
N THR A 88 -13.54 15.07 4.94
CA THR A 88 -14.15 16.37 5.25
C THR A 88 -14.48 16.50 6.74
N ASP A 89 -14.74 15.38 7.44
CA ASP A 89 -15.07 15.38 8.87
C ASP A 89 -13.84 15.42 9.81
N LEU A 90 -12.62 15.16 9.32
CA LEU A 90 -11.38 15.30 10.11
C LEU A 90 -10.84 16.74 10.15
N LYS A 91 -11.55 17.71 9.58
CA LYS A 91 -11.20 19.16 9.62
C LYS A 91 -12.32 20.04 10.18
N ARG A 92 -13.17 19.52 11.05
CA ARG A 92 -14.12 20.33 11.84
C ARG A 92 -13.83 20.30 13.33
#